data_AF-A0A5C5TJ18-F1
#
_entry.id   AF-A0A5C5TJ18-F1
#
_cell.length_a   1.000
_cell.length_b   1.000
_cell.length_c   1.000
_cell.angle_alpha   90.00
_cell.angle_beta   90.00
_cell.angle_gamma   90.00
#
_symmetry.space_group_name_H-M   'P 1'
#
loop_
_entity.id
_entity.type
_entity.pdbx_description
1 polymer ?
#
loop_
_entity_poly.entity_id
_entity_poly.type
_entity_poly.pdbx_seq_one_letter_code
_entity_poly.pdbx_strand_id
1 'polypeptide(L)'
;MSQMEKIYLYGEGITDLETSPFEMLEAFHIRSELHHLPLSKEEKKILAAYDLKLLSNVKHVFEHTNKIYDFSQSKEAVDEWWWHLDLLLKGEIILSAMPLEDYVS
;
A
#
# COMPACT_ATOMS: atom_id res chain seq x y z
N MET A 1 8.51 15.69 -7.86
CA MET A 1 8.92 14.64 -6.92
C MET A 1 9.28 13.40 -7.73
N SER A 2 10.45 12.82 -7.47
CA SER A 2 10.92 11.56 -8.06
C SER A 2 10.10 10.37 -7.57
N GLN A 3 10.16 9.25 -8.29
CA GLN A 3 9.52 7.99 -7.88
C GLN A 3 10.07 7.49 -6.54
N MET A 4 11.39 7.57 -6.35
CA MET A 4 12.04 7.21 -5.09
C MET A 4 11.56 8.05 -3.89
N GLU A 5 11.43 9.37 -4.06
CA GLU A 5 10.87 10.24 -3.02
C GLU A 5 9.43 9.83 -2.65
N LYS A 6 8.59 9.52 -3.64
CA LYS A 6 7.22 9.01 -3.37
C LYS A 6 7.23 7.69 -2.60
N ILE A 7 8.12 6.77 -2.96
CA ILE A 7 8.27 5.50 -2.26
C ILE A 7 8.65 5.72 -0.79
N TYR A 8 9.54 6.67 -0.51
CA TYR A 8 9.89 7.01 0.87
C TYR A 8 8.75 7.67 1.63
N LEU A 9 8.02 8.60 1.02
CA LEU A 9 6.84 9.22 1.67
C LEU A 9 5.75 8.20 1.97
N TYR A 10 5.46 7.28 1.04
CA TYR A 10 4.60 6.14 1.31
C TYR A 10 5.11 5.31 2.48
N GLY A 11 6.41 4.98 2.47
CA GLY A 11 7.06 4.21 3.52
C GLY A 11 7.00 4.87 4.90
N GLU A 12 7.23 6.16 5.00
CA GLU A 12 7.09 6.93 6.24
C GLU A 12 5.64 6.92 6.73
N GLY A 13 4.68 7.24 5.84
CA GLY A 13 3.27 7.30 6.19
C GLY A 13 2.66 5.98 6.68
N ILE A 14 3.17 4.83 6.22
CA ILE A 14 2.68 3.50 6.66
C ILE A 14 3.47 2.91 7.84
N THR A 15 4.63 3.47 8.19
CA THR A 15 5.46 2.94 9.29
C THR A 15 5.36 3.75 10.57
N ASP A 16 5.04 5.04 10.49
CA ASP A 16 4.79 5.85 11.68
C ASP A 16 3.34 5.69 12.14
N LEU A 17 3.16 4.90 13.20
CA LEU A 17 1.85 4.59 13.77
C LEU A 17 1.23 5.76 14.55
N GLU A 18 2.00 6.81 14.83
CA GLU A 18 1.55 8.05 15.46
C GLU A 18 1.07 9.09 14.44
N THR A 19 1.20 8.80 13.14
CA THR A 19 0.65 9.65 12.07
C THR A 19 -0.85 9.79 12.22
N SER A 20 -1.38 10.92 11.74
CA SER A 20 -2.81 11.13 11.68
C SER A 20 -3.47 10.22 10.64
N PRO A 21 -4.77 9.91 10.78
CA PRO A 21 -5.44 9.04 9.81
C PRO A 21 -5.48 9.68 8.41
N PHE A 22 -5.38 11.01 8.32
CA PHE A 22 -5.27 11.73 7.06
C PHE A 22 -3.93 11.50 6.37
N GLU A 23 -2.83 11.47 7.12
CA GLU A 23 -1.50 11.17 6.56
C GLU A 23 -1.42 9.72 6.10
N MET A 24 -2.05 8.79 6.81
CA MET A 24 -2.12 7.39 6.37
C MET A 24 -2.96 7.22 5.10
N LEU A 25 -4.06 7.97 4.99
CA LEU A 25 -4.86 8.02 3.77
C LEU A 25 -4.09 8.64 2.59
N GLU A 26 -3.30 9.67 2.85
CA GLU A 26 -2.41 10.26 1.84
C GLU A 26 -1.37 9.26 1.35
N ALA A 27 -0.80 8.44 2.26
CA ALA A 27 0.10 7.36 1.87
C ALA A 27 -0.56 6.35 0.92
N PHE A 28 -1.86 6.08 1.07
CA PHE A 28 -2.59 5.21 0.14
C PHE A 28 -2.74 5.86 -1.24
N HIS A 29 -3.01 7.16 -1.31
CA HIS A 29 -3.02 7.90 -2.58
C HIS A 29 -1.65 7.87 -3.26
N ILE A 30 -0.56 8.07 -2.51
CA ILE A 30 0.81 7.95 -3.03
C ILE A 30 1.04 6.54 -3.57
N ARG A 31 0.54 5.50 -2.90
CA ARG A 31 0.68 4.10 -3.34
C ARG A 31 -0.07 3.82 -4.65
N SER A 32 -1.23 4.44 -4.85
CA SER A 32 -1.98 4.43 -6.12
C SER A 32 -1.22 5.14 -7.23
N GLU A 33 -0.62 6.29 -6.97
CA GLU A 33 0.23 6.94 -7.96
C GLU A 33 1.42 6.06 -8.37
N LEU A 34 2.07 5.41 -7.39
CA LEU A 34 3.19 4.50 -7.64
C LEU A 34 2.80 3.27 -8.46
N HIS A 35 1.58 2.76 -8.30
CA HIS A 35 1.04 1.62 -9.05
C HIS A 35 1.03 1.85 -10.57
N HIS A 36 0.81 3.10 -10.98
CA HIS A 36 0.73 3.47 -12.40
C HIS A 36 2.06 3.94 -12.99
N LEU A 37 3.14 4.00 -12.20
CA LEU A 37 4.43 4.50 -12.65
C LEU A 37 5.37 3.37 -13.07
N PRO A 38 6.19 3.58 -14.12
CA PRO A 38 7.23 2.63 -14.49
C PRO A 38 8.37 2.71 -13.47
N LEU A 39 8.38 1.79 -12.50
CA LEU A 39 9.41 1.69 -11.47
C LEU A 39 10.57 0.81 -11.92
N SER A 40 11.79 1.19 -11.56
CA SER A 40 12.98 0.35 -11.70
C SER A 40 12.92 -0.88 -10.79
N LYS A 41 13.80 -1.87 -11.04
CA LYS A 41 13.89 -3.07 -10.19
C LYS A 41 14.18 -2.73 -8.73
N GLU A 42 14.99 -1.71 -8.48
CA GLU A 42 15.34 -1.30 -7.11
C GLU A 42 14.17 -0.61 -6.42
N GLU A 43 13.48 0.30 -7.10
CA GLU A 43 12.26 0.96 -6.60
C GLU A 43 11.17 -0.07 -6.27
N LYS A 44 10.95 -1.07 -7.14
CA LYS A 44 10.00 -2.16 -6.88
C LYS A 44 10.34 -2.95 -5.62
N LYS A 45 11.63 -3.22 -5.36
CA LYS A 45 12.06 -3.94 -4.15
C LYS A 45 11.76 -3.14 -2.88
N ILE A 46 12.08 -1.84 -2.90
CA ILE A 46 11.85 -0.96 -1.75
C ILE A 46 10.34 -0.81 -1.50
N LEU A 47 9.56 -0.59 -2.56
CA LEU A 47 8.10 -0.51 -2.48
C LEU A 47 7.51 -1.80 -1.90
N ALA A 48 7.94 -2.97 -2.39
CA ALA A 48 7.51 -4.26 -1.86
C ALA A 48 7.88 -4.44 -0.37
N ALA A 49 9.04 -3.94 0.07
CA ALA A 49 9.41 -3.97 1.48
C ALA A 49 8.48 -3.12 2.35
N TYR A 50 8.02 -1.97 1.86
CA TYR A 50 7.01 -1.16 2.54
C TYR A 50 5.63 -1.80 2.52
N ASP A 51 5.21 -2.38 1.39
CA ASP A 51 3.96 -3.14 1.28
C ASP A 51 3.92 -4.28 2.32
N LEU A 52 5.03 -5.01 2.50
CA LEU A 52 5.15 -6.04 3.55
C LEU A 52 5.03 -5.46 4.98
N LYS A 53 5.55 -4.26 5.22
CA LYS A 53 5.40 -3.60 6.53
C LYS A 53 3.96 -3.19 6.79
N LEU A 54 3.26 -2.66 5.80
CA LEU A 54 1.82 -2.39 5.89
C LEU A 54 1.08 -3.69 6.23
N LEU A 55 1.32 -4.76 5.48
CA LEU A 55 0.68 -6.05 5.71
C LEU A 55 0.95 -6.63 7.10
N SER A 56 2.18 -6.47 7.61
CA SER A 56 2.52 -6.90 8.97
C SER A 56 1.74 -6.14 10.07
N ASN A 57 1.29 -4.93 9.76
CA ASN A 57 0.52 -4.05 10.66
C ASN A 57 -0.92 -3.83 10.19
N VAL A 58 -1.44 -4.68 9.29
CA VAL A 58 -2.70 -4.41 8.55
C VAL A 58 -3.89 -4.13 9.46
N LYS A 59 -3.99 -4.80 10.61
CA LYS A 59 -5.06 -4.55 11.60
C LYS A 59 -5.01 -3.13 12.15
N HIS A 60 -3.83 -2.68 12.56
CA HIS A 60 -3.65 -1.34 13.11
C HIS A 60 -3.89 -0.27 12.05
N VAL A 61 -3.33 -0.45 10.85
CA VAL A 61 -3.54 0.44 9.71
C VAL A 61 -5.03 0.54 9.36
N PHE A 62 -5.74 -0.59 9.31
CA PHE A 62 -7.18 -0.63 9.08
C PHE A 62 -7.94 0.13 10.17
N GLU A 63 -7.74 -0.19 11.45
CA GLU A 63 -8.43 0.46 12.57
C GLU A 63 -8.17 1.96 12.63
N HIS A 64 -6.95 2.38 12.28
CA HIS A 64 -6.54 3.77 12.27
C HIS A 64 -7.20 4.54 11.12
N THR A 65 -7.09 4.05 9.89
CA THR A 65 -7.63 4.71 8.68
C THR A 65 -9.16 4.62 8.61
N ASN A 66 -9.77 3.55 9.15
CA ASN A 66 -11.23 3.37 9.17
C ASN A 66 -11.98 4.42 10.00
N LYS A 67 -11.26 5.27 10.74
CA LYS A 67 -11.82 6.44 11.42
C LYS A 67 -12.30 7.52 10.43
N ILE A 68 -11.72 7.57 9.24
CA ILE A 68 -12.02 8.61 8.24
C ILE A 68 -12.38 8.05 6.86
N TYR A 69 -12.12 6.76 6.59
CA TYR A 69 -12.37 6.11 5.32
C TYR A 69 -13.20 4.84 5.53
N ASP A 70 -14.30 4.69 4.78
CA ASP A 70 -15.13 3.48 4.82
C ASP A 70 -14.66 2.48 3.76
N PHE A 71 -13.85 1.50 4.18
CA PHE A 71 -13.33 0.46 3.31
C PHE A 71 -14.42 -0.36 2.60
N SER A 72 -15.60 -0.52 3.23
CA SER A 72 -16.71 -1.29 2.63
C SER A 72 -17.31 -0.60 1.40
N GLN A 73 -17.03 0.69 1.22
CA GLN A 73 -17.50 1.52 0.12
C GLN A 73 -16.40 1.85 -0.89
N SER A 74 -15.23 1.21 -0.78
CA SER A 74 -14.15 1.40 -1.74
C SER A 74 -14.61 1.08 -3.16
N LYS A 75 -14.30 1.98 -4.09
CA LYS A 75 -14.58 1.83 -5.53
C LYS A 75 -13.32 1.56 -6.34
N GLU A 76 -12.18 1.49 -5.66
CA GLU A 76 -10.88 1.28 -6.31
C GLU A 76 -10.77 -0.14 -6.82
N ALA A 77 -9.95 -0.33 -7.85
CA ALA A 77 -9.73 -1.65 -8.42
C ALA A 77 -9.03 -2.58 -7.42
N VAL A 78 -9.26 -3.90 -7.53
CA VAL A 78 -8.75 -4.89 -6.57
C VAL A 78 -7.22 -5.00 -6.61
N ASP A 79 -6.59 -4.67 -7.74
CA ASP A 79 -5.13 -4.59 -7.86
C ASP A 79 -4.53 -3.42 -7.06
N GLU A 80 -5.35 -2.45 -6.66
CA GLU A 80 -5.05 -1.45 -5.64
C GLU A 80 -5.47 -1.92 -4.23
N TRP A 81 -4.97 -3.10 -3.86
CA TRP A 81 -5.40 -3.84 -2.67
C TRP A 81 -5.30 -3.08 -1.34
N TRP A 82 -4.47 -2.02 -1.24
CA TRP A 82 -4.37 -1.20 -0.02
C TRP A 82 -5.66 -0.42 0.27
N TRP A 83 -6.55 -0.27 -0.70
CA TRP A 83 -7.91 0.26 -0.51
C TRP A 83 -8.93 -0.78 -0.04
N HIS A 84 -8.50 -2.03 0.12
CA HIS A 84 -9.36 -3.18 0.41
C HIS A 84 -8.84 -3.96 1.63
N LEU A 85 -8.33 -3.25 2.64
CA LEU A 85 -7.78 -3.87 3.86
C LEU A 85 -8.83 -4.67 4.63
N ASP A 86 -10.11 -4.30 4.54
CA ASP A 86 -11.20 -5.06 5.16
C ASP A 86 -11.34 -6.45 4.50
N LEU A 87 -11.23 -6.53 3.17
CA LEU A 87 -11.27 -7.79 2.42
C LEU A 87 -10.05 -8.65 2.71
N LEU A 88 -8.86 -8.04 2.89
CA LEU A 88 -7.66 -8.76 3.35
C LEU A 88 -7.84 -9.34 4.76
N LEU A 89 -8.40 -8.56 5.69
CA LEU A 89 -8.64 -9.01 7.06
C LEU A 89 -9.70 -10.12 7.15
N LYS A 90 -10.68 -10.11 6.24
CA LYS A 90 -11.69 -11.18 6.12
C LYS A 90 -11.15 -12.43 5.40
N GLY A 91 -9.98 -12.34 4.75
CA GLY A 91 -9.42 -13.41 3.93
C GLY A 91 -10.12 -13.59 2.57
N GLU A 92 -10.84 -12.56 2.11
CA GLU A 92 -11.52 -12.55 0.80
C GLU A 92 -10.56 -12.18 -0.34
N ILE A 93 -9.51 -11.42 -0.03
CA ILE A 93 -8.36 -11.20 -0.91
C ILE A 93 -7.15 -11.95 -0.34
N ILE A 94 -6.43 -12.65 -1.21
CA ILE A 94 -5.16 -13.30 -0.89
C ILE A 94 -4.09 -12.73 -1.83
N LEU A 95 -3.05 -12.15 -1.25
CA LEU A 95 -1.91 -11.63 -2.00
C LEU A 95 -0.87 -12.73 -2.20
N SER A 96 -0.41 -12.91 -3.43
CA SER A 96 0.69 -13.81 -3.76
C SER A 96 1.88 -13.00 -4.26
N ALA A 97 3.06 -13.22 -3.67
CA ALA A 97 4.30 -12.66 -4.19
C ALA A 97 4.79 -13.51 -5.37
N MET A 98 5.13 -12.86 -6.48
CA MET A 98 5.81 -13.50 -7.61
C MET A 98 7.29 -13.06 -7.66
N PRO A 99 8.22 -13.95 -8.02
CA PRO A 99 9.62 -13.59 -8.21
C PRO A 99 9.77 -12.49 -9.26
N LEU A 100 10.66 -11.52 -9.02
CA LEU A 100 10.97 -10.44 -9.96
C LEU A 100 11.72 -10.92 -11.23
N GLU A 101 11.99 -12.22 -11.35
CA GLU A 101 12.80 -12.84 -12.41
C GLU A 101 11.96 -13.25 -13.64
N ASP A 102 10.63 -13.36 -13.48
CA ASP A 102 9.75 -13.89 -14.53
C ASP A 102 9.28 -12.85 -15.56
N TYR A 103 9.78 -11.61 -15.48
CA TYR A 103 9.53 -10.56 -16.48
C TYR A 103 10.76 -10.36 -17.39
N VAL A 104 11.10 -11.39 -18.16
CA VAL A 104 11.88 -11.23 -19.39
C VAL A 104 11.01 -11.80 -20.52
N SER A 105 10.32 -10.92 -21.23
CA SER A 105 9.64 -11.20 -22.49
C SER A 105 9.84 -10.03 -23.42
#